data_AF-A0A1S2LI68-F1
#
_entry.id   AF-A0A1S2LI68-F1
#
_cell.length_a   1.000
_cell.length_b   1.000
_cell.length_c   1.000
_cell.angle_alpha   90.00
_cell.angle_beta   90.00
_cell.angle_gamma   90.00
#
_symmetry.space_group_name_H-M   'P 1'
#
loop_
_entity.id
_entity.type
_entity.pdbx_description
1 polymer ?
#
loop_
_entity_poly.entity_id
_entity_poly.type
_entity_poly.pdbx_seq_one_letter_code
_entity_poly.pdbx_strand_id
1 'polypeptide(L)'
;MKKVVIGGFILLSGLLTTLTIIFAAAIYASSITMWVGKSKLWYAIFGANHYGNEVSQSLHLGFPFIIGVLLSVIGLTILGQEYFNIPKNLKADNLPQKQKTNNFTEEIKESLNNFKITQEISEAEVSFIKKEYLTDGKINDVYPTPFKNYYLLDVDGELHLVVIKNNLALKVTEPHLNKKIELKDWYEQITNSKRQF
;
A
#
# COMPACT_ATOMS: atom_id res chain seq x y z
N MET A 1 3.82 -9.99 4.69
CA MET A 1 4.84 -11.09 4.61
C MET A 1 4.26 -12.50 4.73
N LYS A 2 3.64 -12.93 5.84
CA LYS A 2 3.08 -14.31 5.97
C LYS A 2 2.05 -14.64 4.86
N LYS A 3 1.23 -13.66 4.48
CA LYS A 3 0.23 -13.78 3.41
C LYS A 3 0.85 -13.94 2.01
N VAL A 4 1.97 -13.25 1.74
CA VAL A 4 2.73 -13.38 0.48
C VAL A 4 3.30 -14.79 0.33
N VAL A 5 3.86 -15.35 1.41
CA VAL A 5 4.38 -16.72 1.40
C VAL A 5 3.27 -17.72 1.11
N ILE A 6 2.14 -17.60 1.81
CA ILE A 6 0.97 -18.48 1.62
C ILE A 6 0.41 -18.36 0.20
N GLY A 7 0.19 -17.13 -0.30
CA GLY A 7 -0.28 -16.90 -1.66
C GLY A 7 0.72 -17.42 -2.70
N GLY A 8 2.02 -17.32 -2.42
CA GLY A 8 3.08 -17.79 -3.31
C GLY A 8 3.06 -19.31 -3.44
N PHE A 9 2.92 -20.04 -2.34
CA PHE A 9 2.75 -21.49 -2.37
C PHE A 9 1.47 -21.92 -3.09
N ILE A 10 0.36 -21.23 -2.87
CA ILE A 10 -0.93 -21.51 -3.55
C ILE A 10 -0.81 -21.25 -5.06
N LEU A 11 -0.18 -20.14 -5.46
CA LEU A 11 0.04 -19.81 -6.87
C LEU A 11 0.95 -20.85 -7.53
N LEU A 12 2.09 -21.15 -6.91
CA LEU A 12 3.09 -22.05 -7.45
C LEU A 12 2.56 -23.48 -7.58
N SER A 13 1.80 -23.96 -6.59
CA SER A 13 1.18 -25.29 -6.65
C SER A 13 0.13 -25.39 -7.75
N GLY A 14 -0.75 -24.40 -7.90
CA GLY A 14 -1.70 -24.35 -9.03
C GLY A 14 -1.00 -24.30 -10.38
N LEU A 15 0.08 -23.52 -10.48
CA LEU A 15 0.83 -23.33 -11.72
C LEU A 15 1.59 -24.60 -12.11
N LEU A 16 2.25 -25.26 -11.15
CA LEU A 16 2.91 -26.55 -11.39
C LEU A 16 1.90 -27.63 -11.80
N THR A 17 0.73 -27.67 -11.17
CA THR A 17 -0.32 -28.64 -11.50
C THR A 17 -0.82 -28.44 -12.93
N THR A 18 -1.15 -27.21 -13.31
CA THR A 18 -1.62 -26.90 -14.68
C THR A 18 -0.53 -27.16 -15.72
N LEU A 19 0.71 -26.78 -15.45
CA LEU A 19 1.84 -27.00 -16.36
C LEU A 19 2.10 -28.50 -16.57
N THR A 20 2.07 -29.28 -15.49
CA THR A 20 2.26 -30.73 -15.54
C THR A 20 1.15 -31.40 -16.36
N ILE A 21 -0.10 -30.97 -16.20
CA ILE A 21 -1.23 -31.49 -16.99
C ILE A 21 -1.09 -31.12 -18.46
N ILE A 22 -0.67 -29.89 -18.78
CA ILE A 22 -0.42 -29.47 -20.16
C ILE A 22 0.68 -30.33 -20.78
N PHE A 23 1.78 -30.58 -20.07
CA PHE A 23 2.86 -31.43 -20.56
C PHE A 23 2.42 -32.88 -20.75
N ALA A 24 1.72 -33.46 -19.78
CA ALA A 24 1.18 -34.81 -19.87
C ALA A 24 0.22 -34.93 -21.07
N ALA A 25 -0.68 -33.95 -21.23
CA ALA A 25 -1.60 -33.90 -22.36
C ALA A 25 -0.89 -33.68 -23.70
N ALA A 26 0.18 -32.90 -23.76
CA ALA A 26 0.95 -32.68 -24.98
C ALA A 26 1.68 -33.96 -25.44
N ILE A 27 2.31 -34.66 -24.49
CA ILE A 27 2.97 -35.96 -24.77
C ILE A 27 1.92 -36.97 -25.20
N TYR A 28 0.83 -37.09 -24.44
CA TYR A 28 -0.24 -38.05 -24.76
C TYR A 28 -1.00 -37.70 -26.04
N ALA A 29 -1.15 -36.41 -26.37
CA ALA A 29 -1.76 -36.00 -27.62
C ALA A 29 -1.01 -36.56 -28.83
N SER A 30 0.30 -36.85 -28.74
CA SER A 30 1.02 -37.48 -29.86
C SER A 30 0.51 -38.90 -30.17
N SER A 31 0.06 -39.67 -29.17
CA SER A 31 -0.38 -41.06 -29.32
C SER A 31 -1.87 -41.24 -29.61
N ILE A 32 -2.70 -40.20 -29.45
CA ILE A 32 -4.12 -40.24 -29.81
C ILE A 32 -4.27 -40.37 -31.33
N THR A 33 -5.03 -41.36 -31.80
CA THR A 33 -5.27 -41.60 -33.23
C THR A 33 -6.63 -41.11 -33.70
N MET A 34 -7.60 -40.99 -32.78
CA MET A 34 -8.93 -40.45 -33.05
C MET A 34 -9.28 -39.36 -32.03
N TRP A 35 -9.69 -38.18 -32.50
CA TRP A 35 -10.14 -37.09 -31.64
C TRP A 35 -11.36 -36.40 -32.22
N VAL A 36 -12.17 -35.81 -31.35
CA VAL A 36 -13.33 -35.01 -31.72
C VAL A 36 -13.08 -33.57 -31.30
N GLY A 37 -13.16 -32.62 -32.23
CA GLY A 37 -13.02 -31.19 -31.98
C GLY A 37 -11.81 -30.55 -32.68
N LYS A 38 -11.53 -29.28 -32.34
CA LYS A 38 -10.53 -28.44 -33.04
C LYS A 38 -9.09 -28.65 -32.58
N SER A 39 -8.86 -29.20 -31.38
CA SER A 39 -7.52 -29.34 -30.82
C SER A 39 -7.34 -30.67 -30.10
N LYS A 40 -6.29 -31.38 -30.52
CA LYS A 40 -5.87 -32.67 -29.95
C LYS A 40 -5.45 -32.55 -28.48
N LEU A 41 -4.83 -31.43 -28.11
CA LEU A 41 -4.40 -31.16 -26.73
C LEU A 41 -5.58 -30.93 -25.80
N TRP A 42 -6.56 -30.12 -26.23
CA TRP A 42 -7.76 -29.90 -25.42
C TRP A 42 -8.63 -31.15 -25.32
N TYR A 43 -8.67 -31.98 -26.36
CA TYR A 43 -9.32 -33.29 -26.31
C TYR A 43 -8.61 -34.26 -25.35
N ALA A 44 -7.27 -34.22 -25.25
CA ALA A 44 -6.53 -35.02 -24.28
C ALA A 44 -6.85 -34.62 -22.82
N ILE A 45 -7.13 -33.33 -22.57
CA ILE A 45 -7.44 -32.79 -21.24
C ILE A 45 -8.93 -32.96 -20.88
N PHE A 46 -9.83 -32.56 -21.79
CA PHE A 46 -11.28 -32.44 -21.55
C PHE A 46 -12.14 -33.41 -22.36
N GLY A 47 -11.52 -34.36 -23.06
CA GLY A 47 -12.25 -35.35 -23.86
C GLY A 47 -13.31 -36.06 -23.02
N ALA A 48 -14.47 -36.29 -23.64
CA ALA A 48 -15.59 -36.92 -22.98
C ALA A 48 -15.40 -38.45 -22.89
N ASN A 49 -16.02 -39.05 -21.88
CA ASN A 49 -16.21 -40.50 -21.83
C ASN A 49 -17.11 -40.93 -22.99
N HIS A 50 -16.64 -41.83 -23.85
CA HIS A 50 -17.54 -42.62 -24.68
C HIS A 50 -18.26 -43.61 -23.76
N TYR A 51 -19.52 -43.31 -23.42
CA TYR A 51 -20.40 -44.23 -22.72
C TYR A 51 -20.75 -45.40 -23.66
N GLY A 52 -19.89 -46.42 -23.66
CA GLY A 52 -20.12 -47.68 -24.38
C GLY A 52 -18.85 -48.19 -25.05
N ASN A 53 -18.42 -49.41 -24.69
CA ASN A 53 -17.41 -50.33 -25.25
C ASN A 53 -16.16 -49.82 -26.01
N GLU A 54 -15.92 -48.52 -26.12
CA GLU A 54 -14.79 -47.93 -26.83
C GLU A 54 -13.75 -47.44 -25.81
N VAL A 55 -12.49 -47.76 -26.09
CA VAL A 55 -11.35 -47.40 -25.23
C VAL A 55 -11.16 -45.89 -25.30
N SER A 56 -11.51 -45.19 -24.23
CA SER A 56 -11.38 -43.73 -24.16
C SER A 56 -9.91 -43.30 -24.29
N GLN A 57 -9.56 -42.66 -25.42
CA GLN A 57 -8.23 -42.09 -25.67
C GLN A 57 -8.07 -40.68 -25.06
N SER A 58 -8.67 -40.40 -23.90
CA SER A 58 -8.54 -39.11 -23.21
C SER A 58 -8.08 -39.32 -21.77
N LEU A 59 -7.20 -38.42 -21.29
CA LEU A 59 -6.65 -38.47 -19.94
C LEU A 59 -7.65 -37.98 -18.88
N HIS A 60 -8.77 -37.36 -19.28
CA HIS A 60 -9.82 -36.87 -18.38
C HIS A 60 -9.30 -35.98 -17.23
N LEU A 61 -8.19 -35.26 -17.48
CA LEU A 61 -7.56 -34.37 -16.51
C LEU A 61 -8.24 -32.99 -16.43
N GLY A 62 -9.40 -32.82 -17.06
CA GLY A 62 -10.13 -31.56 -17.08
C GLY A 62 -10.47 -31.04 -15.68
N PHE A 63 -10.93 -31.93 -14.78
CA PHE A 63 -11.24 -31.55 -13.40
C PHE A 63 -10.00 -31.07 -12.62
N PRO A 64 -8.89 -31.83 -12.53
CA PRO A 64 -7.69 -31.36 -11.86
C PRO A 64 -7.04 -30.14 -12.57
N PHE A 65 -7.23 -30.00 -13.89
CA PHE A 65 -6.78 -28.81 -14.62
C PHE A 65 -7.53 -27.55 -14.17
N ILE A 66 -8.86 -27.61 -14.09
CA ILE A 66 -9.70 -26.48 -13.61
C ILE A 66 -9.33 -26.11 -12.17
N ILE A 67 -9.15 -27.11 -11.30
CA ILE A 67 -8.70 -26.88 -9.92
C ILE A 67 -7.34 -26.16 -9.91
N GLY A 68 -6.37 -26.63 -10.70
CA GLY A 68 -5.06 -26.00 -10.79
C GLY A 68 -5.16 -24.53 -11.24
N VAL A 69 -5.97 -24.23 -12.26
CA VAL A 69 -6.21 -22.85 -12.72
C VAL A 69 -6.84 -22.00 -11.63
N LEU A 70 -7.85 -22.52 -10.92
CA LEU A 70 -8.49 -21.80 -9.80
C LEU A 70 -7.49 -21.50 -8.68
N LEU A 71 -6.65 -22.47 -8.29
CA LEU A 71 -5.59 -22.25 -7.29
C LEU A 71 -4.61 -21.17 -7.75
N SER A 72 -4.19 -21.20 -9.02
CA SER A 72 -3.32 -20.15 -9.57
C SER A 72 -3.97 -18.78 -9.52
N VAL A 73 -5.25 -18.65 -9.89
CA VAL A 73 -5.98 -17.38 -9.85
C VAL A 73 -6.12 -16.88 -8.41
N ILE A 74 -6.51 -17.75 -7.47
CA ILE A 74 -6.64 -17.41 -6.05
C ILE A 74 -5.30 -16.92 -5.49
N GLY A 75 -4.23 -17.68 -5.72
CA GLY A 75 -2.88 -17.31 -5.32
C GLY A 75 -2.44 -15.97 -5.92
N LEU A 76 -2.76 -15.74 -7.20
CA LEU A 76 -2.48 -14.48 -7.89
C LEU A 76 -3.28 -13.32 -7.32
N THR A 77 -4.56 -13.50 -6.97
CA THR A 77 -5.34 -12.45 -6.30
C THR A 77 -4.80 -12.13 -4.91
N ILE A 78 -4.34 -13.12 -4.13
CA ILE A 78 -3.72 -12.88 -2.82
C ILE A 78 -2.42 -12.09 -2.98
N LEU A 79 -1.56 -12.49 -3.94
CA LEU A 79 -0.32 -11.77 -4.24
C LEU A 79 -0.59 -10.38 -4.80
N GLY A 80 -1.54 -10.25 -5.72
CA GLY A 80 -1.94 -8.99 -6.32
C GLY A 80 -2.52 -8.05 -5.29
N GLN A 81 -3.36 -8.54 -4.38
CA GLN A 81 -3.83 -7.73 -3.26
C GLN A 81 -2.68 -7.29 -2.37
N GLU A 82 -1.69 -8.11 -2.02
CA GLU A 82 -0.55 -7.63 -1.23
C GLU A 82 0.41 -6.75 -2.06
N TYR A 83 0.49 -6.93 -3.37
CA TYR A 83 1.34 -6.13 -4.26
C TYR A 83 0.73 -4.73 -4.53
N PHE A 84 -0.58 -4.66 -4.76
CA PHE A 84 -1.29 -3.39 -4.94
C PHE A 84 -1.72 -2.75 -3.62
N ASN A 85 -1.90 -3.56 -2.56
CA ASN A 85 -1.83 -3.08 -1.18
C ASN A 85 -0.39 -3.08 -0.65
N ILE A 86 0.65 -3.00 -1.50
CA ILE A 86 1.93 -2.47 -1.02
C ILE A 86 1.57 -1.11 -0.44
N PRO A 87 1.62 -0.96 0.87
CA PRO A 87 1.14 0.27 1.44
C PRO A 87 2.17 1.35 1.10
N LYS A 88 1.72 2.60 1.03
CA LYS A 88 2.46 3.78 1.52
C LYS A 88 2.89 3.64 3.00
N ASN A 89 3.18 2.43 3.47
CA ASN A 89 3.17 2.02 4.85
C ASN A 89 4.09 0.80 5.02
N LEU A 90 5.38 1.06 4.84
CA LEU A 90 6.45 0.35 5.55
C LEU A 90 6.57 0.81 7.03
N LYS A 91 5.49 1.37 7.63
CA LYS A 91 5.47 1.79 9.05
C LYS A 91 4.05 1.82 9.68
N ALA A 92 3.27 0.74 9.76
CA ALA A 92 2.08 0.81 10.63
C ALA A 92 1.45 -0.51 11.08
N ASP A 93 2.18 -1.59 11.37
CA ASP A 93 1.50 -2.73 12.00
C ASP A 93 2.28 -3.50 13.07
N ASN A 94 3.38 -2.94 13.59
CA ASN A 94 3.97 -3.36 14.87
C ASN A 94 4.62 -2.19 15.62
N LEU A 95 3.91 -1.08 15.78
CA LEU A 95 4.22 -0.09 16.81
C LEU A 95 2.98 0.08 17.70
N PRO A 96 3.12 -0.01 19.04
CA PRO A 96 2.04 0.28 19.96
C PRO A 96 1.73 1.79 19.89
N GLN A 97 0.90 2.24 18.95
CA GLN A 97 0.50 3.64 18.84
C GLN A 97 -0.92 3.82 18.31
N LYS A 98 -1.91 3.68 19.18
CA LYS A 98 -3.23 4.31 18.98
C LYS A 98 -3.73 5.08 20.22
N GLN A 99 -2.82 5.45 21.12
CA GLN A 99 -3.10 6.36 22.25
C GLN A 99 -2.25 7.63 22.23
N LYS A 100 -1.03 7.60 21.67
CA LYS A 100 -0.15 8.78 21.68
C LYS A 100 -0.58 9.90 20.71
N THR A 101 -1.19 9.55 19.58
CA THR A 101 -1.54 10.52 18.53
C THR A 101 -2.71 11.43 18.91
N ASN A 102 -3.70 10.92 19.65
CA ASN A 102 -4.85 11.73 20.08
C ASN A 102 -4.47 12.79 21.11
N ASN A 103 -3.53 12.48 22.00
CA ASN A 103 -3.06 13.44 22.99
C ASN A 103 -2.18 14.52 22.34
N PHE A 104 -1.33 14.14 21.39
CA PHE A 104 -0.42 15.07 20.72
C PHE A 104 -1.13 16.18 19.93
N THR A 105 -2.15 15.81 19.14
CA THR A 105 -2.94 16.79 18.37
C THR A 105 -3.68 17.76 19.29
N GLU A 106 -4.21 17.28 20.41
CA GLU A 106 -4.94 18.13 21.37
C GLU A 106 -4.01 19.06 22.17
N GLU A 107 -2.82 18.59 22.58
CA GLU A 107 -1.79 19.41 23.25
C GLU A 107 -1.31 20.58 22.37
N ILE A 108 -1.13 20.33 21.07
CA ILE A 108 -0.75 21.38 20.11
C ILE A 108 -1.90 22.35 19.91
N LYS A 109 -3.14 21.87 19.74
CA LYS A 109 -4.31 22.75 19.62
C LYS A 109 -4.48 23.63 20.86
N GLU A 110 -4.30 23.08 22.06
CA GLU A 110 -4.37 23.84 23.30
C GLU A 110 -3.25 24.89 23.38
N SER A 111 -2.02 24.50 23.04
CA SER A 111 -0.89 25.44 22.97
C SER A 111 -1.16 26.58 21.97
N LEU A 112 -1.66 26.27 20.77
CA LEU A 112 -1.97 27.27 19.73
C LEU A 112 -3.16 28.16 20.11
N ASN A 113 -4.17 27.61 20.78
CA ASN A 113 -5.30 28.38 21.30
C ASN A 113 -4.85 29.42 22.33
N ASN A 114 -3.86 29.10 23.16
CA ASN A 114 -3.25 30.06 24.10
C ASN A 114 -2.58 31.24 23.36
N PHE A 115 -2.11 31.04 22.12
CA PHE A 115 -1.54 32.10 21.28
C PHE A 115 -2.59 32.91 20.49
N LYS A 116 -3.90 32.69 20.68
CA LYS A 116 -4.99 33.39 19.95
C LYS A 116 -4.80 33.39 18.42
N ILE A 117 -4.29 32.31 17.86
CA ILE A 117 -4.08 32.22 16.41
C ILE A 117 -5.48 32.11 15.75
N THR A 118 -5.95 33.23 15.22
CA THR A 118 -7.30 33.35 14.59
C THR A 118 -7.24 33.11 13.08
N GLN A 119 -6.10 32.64 12.58
CA GLN A 119 -5.86 32.50 11.15
C GLN A 119 -6.40 31.15 10.68
N GLU A 120 -7.58 31.17 10.04
CA GLU A 120 -8.13 29.98 9.39
C GLU A 120 -7.28 29.63 8.17
N ILE A 121 -6.76 28.40 8.12
CA ILE A 121 -6.08 27.87 6.94
C ILE A 121 -7.15 27.37 5.97
N SER A 122 -7.10 27.80 4.72
CA SER A 122 -7.98 27.25 3.69
C SER A 122 -7.65 25.78 3.42
N GLU A 123 -8.67 24.94 3.19
CA GLU A 123 -8.46 23.54 2.77
C GLU A 123 -7.55 23.43 1.54
N ALA A 124 -7.60 24.43 0.64
CA ALA A 124 -6.72 24.52 -0.51
C ALA A 124 -5.24 24.63 -0.12
N GLU A 125 -4.92 25.44 0.90
CA GLU A 125 -3.54 25.63 1.39
C GLU A 125 -3.04 24.37 2.10
N VAL A 126 -3.88 23.72 2.92
CA VAL A 126 -3.55 22.44 3.55
C VAL A 126 -3.23 21.38 2.48
N SER A 127 -4.07 21.29 1.44
CA SER A 127 -3.88 20.35 0.34
C SER A 127 -2.60 20.61 -0.44
N PHE A 128 -2.26 21.89 -0.64
CA PHE A 128 -1.04 22.32 -1.31
C PHE A 128 0.20 21.93 -0.50
N ILE A 129 0.21 22.21 0.82
CA ILE A 129 1.31 21.86 1.72
C ILE A 129 1.51 20.35 1.75
N LYS A 130 0.43 19.56 1.86
CA LYS A 130 0.53 18.10 1.89
C LYS A 130 1.05 17.49 0.58
N LYS A 131 0.83 18.17 -0.55
CA LYS A 131 1.31 17.73 -1.86
C LYS A 131 2.77 18.12 -2.10
N GLU A 132 3.15 19.34 -1.73
CA GLU A 132 4.43 19.93 -2.08
C GLU A 132 5.53 19.64 -1.04
N TYR A 133 5.16 19.43 0.22
CA TYR A 133 6.12 19.13 1.27
C TYR A 133 6.58 17.67 1.18
N LEU A 134 7.73 17.45 0.53
CA LEU A 134 8.39 16.16 0.46
C LEU A 134 9.00 15.82 1.83
N THR A 135 8.45 14.80 2.48
CA THR A 135 8.98 14.27 3.75
C THR A 135 8.89 12.74 3.75
N ASP A 136 9.84 12.09 4.43
CA ASP A 136 9.89 10.64 4.59
C ASP A 136 8.80 10.10 5.55
N GLY A 137 8.05 10.99 6.21
CA GLY A 137 7.00 10.67 7.18
C GLY A 137 5.59 11.06 6.73
N LYS A 138 4.56 10.65 7.49
CA LYS A 138 3.17 11.03 7.19
C LYS A 138 2.85 12.37 7.85
N ILE A 139 2.36 13.33 7.07
CA ILE A 139 1.81 14.58 7.60
C ILE A 139 0.46 14.25 8.24
N ASN A 140 0.40 14.31 9.57
CA ASN A 140 -0.82 14.06 10.33
C ASN A 140 -1.72 15.30 10.26
N ASP A 141 -1.20 16.43 10.71
CA ASP A 141 -1.93 17.71 10.76
C ASP A 141 -1.04 18.89 10.33
N VAL A 142 -1.72 19.97 9.92
CA VAL A 142 -1.11 21.25 9.53
C VAL A 142 -1.76 22.34 10.35
N TYR A 143 -0.93 23.10 11.07
CA TYR A 143 -1.37 24.13 11.99
C TYR A 143 -0.92 25.51 11.51
N PRO A 144 -1.77 26.55 11.71
CA PRO A 144 -1.40 27.90 11.37
C PRO A 144 -0.37 28.41 12.37
N THR A 145 0.50 29.30 11.91
CA THR A 145 1.39 30.06 12.78
C THR A 145 0.95 31.53 12.75
N PRO A 146 1.31 32.35 13.76
CA PRO A 146 1.02 33.79 13.71
C PRO A 146 1.82 34.52 12.61
N PHE A 147 2.75 33.84 11.94
CA PHE A 147 3.58 34.41 10.89
C PHE A 147 3.05 34.01 9.51
N LYS A 148 2.76 35.02 8.68
CA LYS A 148 2.25 34.82 7.32
C LYS A 148 3.17 33.90 6.50
N ASN A 149 2.57 32.91 5.84
CA ASN A 149 3.22 31.88 5.01
C ASN A 149 4.08 30.88 5.78
N TYR A 150 4.02 30.87 7.12
CA TYR A 150 4.66 29.84 7.94
C TYR A 150 3.58 28.91 8.51
N TYR A 151 3.89 27.63 8.49
CA TYR A 151 3.00 26.56 8.89
C TYR A 151 3.76 25.58 9.77
N LEU A 152 3.09 25.07 10.79
CA LEU A 152 3.63 24.04 11.66
C LEU A 152 3.02 22.71 11.26
N LEU A 153 3.84 21.75 10.88
CA LEU A 153 3.39 20.42 10.45
C LEU A 153 3.70 19.41 11.56
N ASP A 154 2.74 18.53 11.82
CA ASP A 154 3.00 17.29 12.53
C ASP A 154 3.37 16.21 11.52
N VAL A 155 4.63 15.79 11.56
CA VAL A 155 5.15 14.68 10.74
C VAL A 155 5.56 13.56 11.68
N ASP A 156 4.80 12.46 11.69
CA ASP A 156 5.04 11.29 12.55
C ASP A 156 5.26 11.62 14.06
N GLY A 157 4.66 12.71 14.57
CA GLY A 157 4.81 13.15 15.96
C GLY A 157 5.98 14.11 16.20
N GLU A 158 6.67 14.55 15.15
CA GLU A 158 7.67 15.62 15.19
C GLU A 158 7.11 16.91 14.57
N LEU A 159 7.43 18.04 15.21
CA LEU A 159 7.02 19.35 14.74
C LEU A 159 8.01 19.84 13.70
N HIS A 160 7.52 20.08 12.48
CA HIS A 160 8.29 20.65 11.40
C HIS A 160 7.75 22.04 11.07
N LEU A 161 8.60 23.05 11.19
CA LEU A 161 8.27 24.39 10.70
C LEU A 161 8.53 24.48 9.20
N VAL A 162 7.52 24.90 8.44
CA VAL A 162 7.55 25.00 6.98
C VAL A 162 7.17 26.39 6.56
N VAL A 163 7.82 26.90 5.50
CA VAL A 163 7.51 28.17 4.88
C VAL A 163 7.06 27.94 3.44
N ILE A 164 5.95 28.56 3.04
CA ILE A 164 5.55 28.62 1.63
C ILE A 164 6.24 29.81 0.98
N LYS A 165 7.10 29.53 -0.01
CA LYS A 165 7.77 30.55 -0.81
C LYS A 165 7.81 30.11 -2.26
N ASN A 166 7.42 31.00 -3.18
CA ASN A 166 7.41 30.74 -4.62
C ASN A 166 6.66 29.46 -5.01
N ASN A 167 5.50 29.20 -4.39
CA ASN A 167 4.74 27.96 -4.55
C ASN A 167 5.57 26.70 -4.26
N LEU A 168 6.45 26.76 -3.26
CA LEU A 168 7.15 25.61 -2.71
C LEU A 168 6.99 25.61 -1.18
N ALA A 169 6.72 24.44 -0.61
CA ALA A 169 6.72 24.22 0.84
C ALA A 169 8.11 23.78 1.29
N LEU A 170 8.85 24.69 1.93
CA LEU A 170 10.25 24.46 2.32
C LEU A 170 10.38 24.28 3.83
N LYS A 171 11.13 23.27 4.27
CA LYS A 171 11.48 23.11 5.69
C LYS A 171 12.31 24.32 6.13
N VAL A 172 11.89 24.95 7.23
CA VAL A 172 12.64 26.05 7.84
C VAL A 172 13.87 25.46 8.53
N THR A 173 15.05 25.90 8.11
CA THR A 173 16.34 25.49 8.68
C THR A 173 16.78 26.44 9.80
N GLU A 174 17.67 25.99 10.68
CA GLU A 174 18.22 26.82 11.77
C GLU A 174 18.81 28.17 11.31
N PRO A 175 19.53 28.26 10.17
CA PRO A 175 20.00 29.55 9.67
C PRO A 175 18.87 30.51 9.29
N HIS A 176 17.70 30.00 8.91
CA HIS A 176 16.52 30.82 8.61
C HIS A 176 15.77 31.24 9.87
N LEU A 177 15.70 30.37 10.88
CA LEU A 177 15.19 30.69 12.23
C LEU A 177 16.03 31.78 12.90
N ASN A 178 17.35 31.69 12.82
CA ASN A 178 18.25 32.68 13.42
C ASN A 178 18.14 34.07 12.75
N LYS A 179 17.60 34.16 11.53
CA LYS A 179 17.29 35.44 10.86
C LYS A 179 15.95 36.06 11.32
N LYS A 180 15.09 35.29 11.98
CA LYS A 180 13.77 35.72 12.46
C LYS A 180 13.60 35.32 13.92
N ILE A 181 14.13 36.15 14.81
CA ILE A 181 14.17 35.91 16.26
C ILE A 181 12.76 35.63 16.81
N GLU A 182 11.75 36.43 16.43
CA GLU A 182 10.36 36.23 16.87
C GLU A 182 9.79 34.85 16.48
N LEU A 183 10.12 34.36 15.27
CA LEU A 183 9.69 33.04 14.79
C LEU A 183 10.39 31.93 15.57
N LYS A 184 11.67 32.14 15.88
CA LYS A 184 12.47 31.21 16.68
C LYS A 184 11.93 31.12 18.10
N ASP A 185 11.70 32.26 18.76
CA ASP A 185 11.17 32.31 20.13
C ASP A 185 9.79 31.65 20.22
N TRP A 186 8.92 31.92 19.25
CA TRP A 186 7.61 31.26 19.17
C TRP A 186 7.73 29.74 18.95
N TYR A 187 8.57 29.32 18.01
CA TYR A 187 8.77 27.89 17.72
C TYR A 187 9.39 27.14 18.90
N GLU A 188 10.35 27.75 19.60
CA GLU A 188 10.95 27.19 20.82
C GLU A 188 9.94 27.12 21.96
N GLN A 189 9.06 28.10 22.13
CA GLN A 189 7.99 28.04 23.14
C GLN A 189 7.03 26.87 22.90
N ILE A 190 6.58 26.67 21.66
CA ILE A 190 5.73 25.54 21.27
C ILE A 190 6.48 24.19 21.41
N THR A 191 7.76 24.16 21.07
CA THR A 191 8.56 22.92 21.17
C THR A 191 8.90 22.58 22.62
N ASN A 192 9.06 23.58 23.48
CA ASN A 192 9.36 23.40 24.90
C ASN A 192 8.10 23.06 25.71
N SER A 193 6.91 23.54 25.33
CA SER A 193 5.65 23.11 25.97
C SER A 193 5.44 21.60 25.82
N LYS A 194 5.81 21.03 24.66
CA LYS A 194 5.84 19.57 24.41
C LYS A 194 6.74 18.78 25.38
N ARG A 195 7.81 19.39 25.94
CA ARG A 195 8.75 18.66 26.83
C ARG A 195 8.29 18.62 28.29
N GLN A 196 7.29 19.40 28.67
CA GLN A 196 6.81 19.48 30.06
C GLN A 196 5.65 18.55 30.38
N PHE A 197 5.16 17.79 29.39
CA PHE A 197 4.12 16.76 29.50
C PHE A 197 4.65 15.42 29.00
#